data_AF-A0A1C3V5N1-F1
#
_entry.id   AF-A0A1C3V5N1-F1
#
_cell.length_a   1.000
_cell.length_b   1.000
_cell.length_c   1.000
_cell.angle_alpha   90.00
_cell.angle_beta   90.00
_cell.angle_gamma   90.00
#
_symmetry.space_group_name_H-M   'P 1'
#
loop_
_entity.id
_entity.type
_entity.pdbx_description
1 polymer ?
#
loop_
_entity_poly.entity_id
_entity_poly.type
_entity_poly.pdbx_seq_one_letter_code
_entity_poly.pdbx_strand_id
1 'polypeptide(L)'
;MAYFRTFGVTARMTVGFSFLLILMIGLTFYSISQVETIDRNLGTINDVNSVKQRYAINYRGSFNDRAIPIRDVTLVSSADERQTIVKLIETLASICSDNDKKMAAMVASPDGATAEERAVLDEIAAVQAKTNPLVTEIIAL
;
A
#
# COMPACT_ATOMS: atom_id res chain seq x y z
N MET A 1 -16.80 -58.10 -38.76
CA MET A 1 -15.64 -57.79 -39.62
C MET A 1 -15.57 -56.28 -39.80
N ALA A 2 -14.35 -55.75 -39.75
CA ALA A 2 -14.01 -54.36 -39.44
C ALA A 2 -14.52 -53.33 -40.46
N TYR A 3 -15.23 -52.30 -39.97
CA TYR A 3 -15.52 -51.07 -40.70
C TYR A 3 -14.48 -49.99 -40.34
N PHE A 4 -13.18 -50.30 -40.50
CA PHE A 4 -12.17 -49.24 -40.57
C PHE A 4 -12.12 -48.75 -42.01
N ARG A 5 -12.95 -47.75 -42.32
CA ARG A 5 -12.77 -46.91 -43.52
C ARG A 5 -11.35 -46.35 -43.47
N THR A 6 -10.50 -46.77 -44.39
CA THR A 6 -9.14 -46.24 -44.56
C THR A 6 -9.25 -44.77 -45.00
N PHE A 7 -9.24 -43.86 -44.04
CA PHE A 7 -9.08 -42.44 -44.32
C PHE A 7 -7.79 -42.23 -45.12
N GLY A 8 -7.90 -41.54 -46.26
CA GLY A 8 -6.73 -41.16 -47.06
C GLY A 8 -5.77 -40.30 -46.25
N VAL A 9 -4.47 -40.37 -46.58
CA VAL A 9 -3.39 -39.65 -45.87
C VAL A 9 -3.70 -38.16 -45.71
N THR A 10 -4.25 -37.53 -46.75
CA THR A 10 -4.67 -36.13 -46.75
C THR A 10 -5.69 -35.84 -45.66
N ALA A 11 -6.73 -36.67 -45.49
CA ALA A 11 -7.77 -36.43 -44.50
C ALA A 11 -7.24 -36.53 -43.06
N ARG A 12 -6.35 -37.50 -42.78
CA ARG A 12 -5.70 -37.62 -41.47
C ARG A 12 -4.82 -36.42 -41.16
N MET A 13 -4.04 -35.95 -42.13
CA MET A 13 -3.21 -34.76 -41.97
C MET A 13 -4.07 -33.51 -41.73
N THR A 14 -5.11 -33.28 -42.54
CA THR A 14 -5.98 -32.11 -42.38
C THR A 14 -6.64 -32.07 -41.00
N VAL A 15 -7.14 -33.20 -40.49
CA VAL A 15 -7.74 -33.27 -39.15
C VAL A 15 -6.70 -32.99 -38.06
N GLY A 16 -5.52 -33.61 -38.14
CA GLY A 16 -4.44 -33.39 -37.17
C GLY A 16 -3.97 -31.93 -37.13
N PHE A 17 -3.73 -31.33 -38.30
CA PHE A 17 -3.33 -29.92 -38.38
C PHE A 17 -4.43 -28.96 -37.93
N SER A 18 -5.69 -29.22 -38.30
CA SER A 18 -6.82 -28.37 -37.86
C SER A 18 -7.00 -28.44 -36.34
N PHE A 19 -6.85 -29.62 -35.75
CA PHE A 19 -6.89 -29.80 -34.30
C PHE A 19 -5.77 -29.03 -33.59
N LEU A 20 -4.53 -29.11 -34.10
CA LEU A 20 -3.42 -28.33 -33.58
C LEU A 20 -3.66 -26.82 -33.69
N LEU A 21 -4.20 -26.34 -34.83
CA LEU A 21 -4.54 -24.93 -35.01
C LEU A 21 -5.61 -24.47 -34.00
N ILE A 22 -6.66 -25.25 -33.78
CA ILE A 22 -7.70 -24.94 -32.78
C ILE A 22 -7.09 -24.88 -31.38
N LEU A 23 -6.20 -25.83 -31.04
CA LEU A 23 -5.51 -25.83 -29.75
C LEU A 23 -4.64 -24.58 -29.57
N MET A 24 -3.89 -24.17 -30.61
CA MET A 24 -3.08 -22.95 -30.57
C MET A 24 -3.94 -21.69 -30.41
N ILE A 25 -5.07 -21.61 -31.11
CA ILE A 25 -6.02 -20.49 -30.97
C ILE A 25 -6.60 -20.46 -29.55
N GLY A 26 -7.04 -21.61 -29.03
CA GLY A 26 -7.57 -21.71 -27.66
C GLY A 26 -6.54 -21.31 -26.60
N LEU A 27 -5.29 -21.77 -26.76
CA LEU A 27 -4.20 -21.38 -25.87
C LEU A 27 -3.92 -19.88 -25.95
N THR A 28 -3.97 -19.29 -27.15
CA THR A 28 -3.77 -17.85 -27.34
C THR A 28 -4.83 -17.04 -26.58
N PHE A 29 -6.11 -17.38 -26.73
CA PHE A 29 -7.19 -16.72 -25.98
C PHE A 29 -7.04 -16.87 -24.47
N TYR A 30 -6.67 -18.07 -24.01
CA TYR A 30 -6.41 -18.33 -22.60
C TYR A 30 -5.24 -17.48 -22.07
N SER A 31 -4.12 -17.45 -22.80
CA SER A 31 -2.95 -16.66 -22.45
C SER A 31 -3.26 -15.17 -22.38
N ILE A 32 -4.01 -14.62 -23.34
CA ILE A 32 -4.41 -13.21 -23.32
C ILE A 32 -5.25 -12.89 -22.07
N SER A 33 -6.24 -13.72 -21.77
CA SER A 33 -7.13 -13.52 -20.61
C SER A 33 -6.37 -13.58 -19.28
N GLN A 34 -5.37 -14.48 -19.19
CA GLN A 34 -4.51 -14.58 -18.03
C GLN A 34 -3.57 -13.38 -17.89
N VAL A 35 -2.96 -12.92 -18.99
CA VAL A 35 -2.08 -11.74 -18.97
C VAL A 35 -2.87 -10.49 -18.56
N GLU A 36 -4.08 -10.30 -19.07
CA GLU A 36 -4.94 -9.17 -18.67
C GLU A 36 -5.29 -9.21 -17.18
N THR A 37 -5.52 -10.40 -16.63
CA THR A 37 -5.78 -10.58 -15.19
C THR A 37 -4.55 -10.24 -14.35
N ILE A 38 -3.36 -10.67 -14.80
CA ILE A 38 -2.10 -10.31 -14.15
C ILE A 38 -1.90 -8.79 -14.17
N ASP A 39 -2.14 -8.15 -15.31
CA ASP A 39 -1.97 -6.71 -15.49
C ASP A 39 -2.89 -5.92 -14.54
N ARG A 40 -4.20 -6.26 -14.47
CA ARG A 40 -5.13 -5.62 -13.52
C ARG A 40 -4.72 -5.80 -12.06
N ASN A 41 -4.23 -6.99 -11.70
CA ASN A 41 -3.78 -7.27 -10.34
C ASN A 41 -2.51 -6.48 -10.00
N LEU A 42 -1.55 -6.40 -10.93
CA LEU A 42 -0.34 -5.59 -10.78
C LEU A 42 -0.67 -4.10 -10.70
N GLY A 43 -1.63 -3.61 -11.48
CA GLY A 43 -2.13 -2.24 -11.38
C GLY A 43 -2.70 -1.94 -9.99
N THR A 44 -3.53 -2.83 -9.45
CA THR A 44 -4.05 -2.68 -8.07
C THR A 44 -2.92 -2.68 -7.02
N ILE A 45 -1.95 -3.58 -7.16
CA ILE A 45 -0.81 -3.65 -6.23
C ILE A 45 0.06 -2.39 -6.29
N ASN A 46 0.36 -1.90 -7.48
CA ASN A 46 1.29 -0.79 -7.66
C ASN A 46 0.61 0.55 -7.38
N ASP A 47 -0.58 0.78 -7.94
CA ASP A 47 -1.19 2.10 -7.97
C ASP A 47 -2.04 2.38 -6.72
N VAL A 48 -2.57 1.33 -6.08
CA VAL A 48 -3.36 1.46 -4.85
C VAL A 48 -2.55 1.01 -3.64
N ASN A 49 -2.14 -0.26 -3.59
CA ASN A 49 -1.58 -0.83 -2.37
C ASN A 49 -0.20 -0.28 -2.03
N SER A 50 0.70 -0.15 -3.01
CA SER A 50 2.04 0.42 -2.77
C SER A 50 1.96 1.89 -2.37
N VAL A 51 0.99 2.63 -2.94
CA VAL A 51 0.73 4.02 -2.56
C VAL A 51 0.20 4.11 -1.12
N LYS A 52 -0.80 3.31 -0.74
CA LYS A 52 -1.29 3.20 0.65
C LYS A 52 -0.17 2.87 1.63
N GLN A 53 0.64 1.86 1.32
CA GLN A 53 1.77 1.47 2.14
C GLN A 53 2.78 2.60 2.29
N ARG A 54 3.07 3.34 1.22
CA ARG A 54 4.00 4.47 1.29
C ARG A 54 3.49 5.58 2.20
N TYR A 55 2.20 5.92 2.14
CA TYR A 55 1.59 6.85 3.07
C TYR A 55 1.64 6.33 4.51
N ALA A 56 1.29 5.05 4.74
CA ALA A 56 1.36 4.44 6.07
C ALA A 56 2.79 4.41 6.65
N ILE A 57 3.81 4.15 5.81
CA ILE A 57 5.22 4.18 6.21
C ILE A 57 5.64 5.59 6.63
N ASN A 58 5.33 6.59 5.80
CA ASN A 58 5.67 7.99 6.11
C ASN A 58 4.90 8.47 7.36
N TYR A 59 3.65 8.05 7.49
CA TYR A 59 2.80 8.34 8.63
C TYR A 59 3.41 7.83 9.94
N ARG A 60 3.74 6.53 10.00
CA ARG A 60 4.44 5.92 11.12
C ARG A 60 5.81 6.57 11.39
N GLY A 61 6.56 6.87 10.32
CA GLY A 61 7.85 7.54 10.42
C GLY A 61 7.76 8.88 11.14
N SER A 62 6.75 9.69 10.80
CA SER A 62 6.55 11.01 11.40
C SER A 62 6.30 10.99 12.93
N PHE A 63 5.64 9.94 13.43
CA PHE A 63 5.47 9.74 14.88
C PHE A 63 6.78 9.37 15.56
N ASN A 64 7.54 8.46 14.96
CA ASN A 64 8.84 8.05 15.49
C ASN A 64 9.82 9.23 15.52
N ASP A 65 9.83 10.05 14.47
CA ASP A 65 10.68 11.24 14.39
C ASP A 65 10.35 12.22 15.50
N ARG A 66 9.06 12.47 15.80
CA ARG A 66 8.64 13.33 16.92
C ARG A 66 9.02 12.78 18.29
N ALA A 67 8.97 11.46 18.48
CA ALA A 67 9.24 10.84 19.77
C ALA A 67 10.70 11.05 20.24
N ILE A 68 11.65 11.17 19.31
CA ILE A 68 13.07 11.34 19.62
C ILE A 68 13.35 12.66 20.36
N PRO A 69 13.04 13.86 19.81
CA PRO A 69 13.30 15.11 20.52
C PRO A 69 12.40 15.33 21.73
N ILE A 70 11.22 14.70 21.80
CA ILE A 70 10.39 14.70 23.02
C ILE A 70 11.11 13.99 24.16
N ARG A 71 11.85 12.90 23.89
CA ARG A 71 12.74 12.29 24.89
C ARG A 71 13.94 13.19 25.18
N ASP A 72 14.56 13.76 24.16
CA ASP A 72 15.81 14.50 24.34
C ASP A 72 15.61 15.81 25.14
N VAL A 73 14.42 16.44 25.05
CA VAL A 73 14.10 17.64 25.83
C VAL A 73 14.13 17.41 27.34
N THR A 74 13.89 16.16 27.80
CA THR A 74 13.95 15.82 29.23
C THR A 74 15.37 15.49 29.72
N LEU A 75 16.33 15.38 28.80
CA LEU A 75 17.72 15.00 29.09
C LEU A 75 18.68 16.19 29.12
N VAL A 76 18.27 17.35 28.58
CA VAL A 76 19.10 18.55 28.50
C VAL A 76 18.87 19.47 29.70
N SER A 77 19.94 20.03 30.24
CA SER A 77 19.89 20.99 31.36
C SER A 77 20.13 22.44 30.90
N SER A 78 20.65 22.63 29.69
CA SER A 78 20.92 23.96 29.13
C SER A 78 19.65 24.57 28.54
N ALA A 79 19.34 25.81 28.91
CA ALA A 79 18.17 26.53 28.40
C ALA A 79 18.22 26.74 26.88
N ASP A 80 19.42 26.99 26.33
CA ASP A 80 19.63 27.22 24.89
C ASP A 80 19.44 25.92 24.08
N GLU A 81 19.94 24.79 24.60
CA GLU A 81 19.74 23.47 23.99
C GLU A 81 18.28 23.06 24.05
N ARG A 82 17.61 23.27 25.20
CA ARG A 82 16.18 23.00 25.38
C ARG A 82 15.36 23.80 24.37
N GLN A 83 15.63 25.10 24.19
CA GLN A 83 14.92 25.91 23.20
C GLN A 83 15.11 25.40 21.76
N THR A 84 16.31 24.91 21.43
CA THR A 84 16.60 24.33 20.11
C THR A 84 15.80 23.05 19.89
N ILE A 85 15.72 22.17 20.89
CA ILE A 85 14.95 20.93 20.81
C ILE A 85 13.45 21.23 20.74
N VAL A 86 12.93 22.19 21.50
CA VAL A 86 11.51 22.58 21.44
C VAL A 86 11.12 23.04 20.03
N LYS A 87 11.95 23.87 19.36
CA LYS A 87 11.71 24.26 17.96
C LYS A 87 11.70 23.06 17.00
N LEU A 88 12.56 22.07 17.25
CA LEU A 88 12.57 20.83 16.47
C LEU A 88 11.28 20.03 16.69
N ILE A 89 10.79 19.94 17.94
CA ILE A 89 9.50 19.28 18.24
C ILE A 89 8.36 19.96 17.49
N GLU A 90 8.29 21.30 17.48
CA GLU A 90 7.28 22.07 16.75
C GLU A 90 7.33 21.79 15.24
N THR A 91 8.55 21.77 14.66
CA THR A 91 8.76 21.48 13.24
C THR A 91 8.26 20.07 12.89
N LEU A 92 8.63 19.07 13.69
CA LEU A 92 8.21 17.69 13.47
C LEU A 92 6.71 17.48 13.76
N ALA A 93 6.12 18.27 14.67
CA ALA A 93 4.67 18.30 14.89
C ALA A 93 3.92 18.77 13.63
N SER A 94 4.42 19.81 12.95
CA SER A 94 3.86 20.25 11.67
C SER A 94 3.98 19.15 10.59
N ILE A 95 5.14 18.53 10.46
CA ILE A 95 5.37 17.44 9.48
C ILE A 95 4.45 16.25 9.77
N CYS A 96 4.25 15.90 11.04
CA CYS A 96 3.34 14.84 11.45
C CYS A 96 1.89 15.18 11.07
N SER A 97 1.43 16.40 11.35
CA SER A 97 0.09 16.86 10.94
C SER A 97 -0.12 16.82 9.42
N ASP A 98 0.91 17.14 8.64
CA ASP A 98 0.83 17.02 7.18
C ASP A 98 0.77 15.56 6.72
N ASN A 99 1.42 14.64 7.43
CA ASN A 99 1.27 13.20 7.16
C ASN A 99 -0.11 12.67 7.60
N ASP A 100 -0.68 13.15 8.72
CA ASP A 100 -2.07 12.85 9.12
C ASP A 100 -3.03 13.21 7.97
N LYS A 101 -2.93 14.44 7.43
CA LYS A 101 -3.79 14.91 6.33
C LYS A 101 -3.63 14.07 5.06
N LYS A 102 -2.38 13.74 4.70
CA LYS A 102 -2.07 12.92 3.53
C LYS A 102 -2.64 11.50 3.67
N MET A 103 -2.51 10.90 4.85
CA MET A 103 -3.09 9.60 5.15
C MET A 103 -4.63 9.65 5.09
N ALA A 104 -5.25 10.66 5.70
CA ALA A 104 -6.69 10.85 5.66
C ALA A 104 -7.23 11.05 4.23
N ALA A 105 -6.51 11.82 3.40
CA ALA A 105 -6.85 12.00 1.99
C ALA A 105 -6.77 10.68 1.19
N MET A 106 -5.72 9.87 1.43
CA MET A 106 -5.59 8.55 0.81
C MET A 106 -6.75 7.62 1.21
N VAL A 107 -7.14 7.66 2.48
CA VAL A 107 -8.25 6.87 3.04
C VAL A 107 -9.61 7.26 2.47
N ALA A 108 -9.79 8.56 2.17
CA ALA A 108 -11.02 9.10 1.58
C ALA A 108 -11.12 8.94 0.06
N SER A 109 -10.05 8.46 -0.60
CA SER A 109 -10.02 8.26 -2.05
C SER A 109 -10.98 7.12 -2.50
N PRO A 110 -11.34 7.03 -3.80
CA PRO A 110 -12.20 5.96 -4.31
C PRO A 110 -11.65 4.55 -4.07
N ASP A 111 -10.34 4.39 -4.13
CA ASP A 111 -9.60 3.16 -3.78
C ASP A 111 -9.27 3.12 -2.27
N GLY A 112 -10.10 3.80 -1.48
CA GLY A 112 -9.87 4.16 -0.10
C GLY A 112 -9.74 2.98 0.86
N ALA A 113 -9.65 3.32 2.14
CA ALA A 113 -9.32 2.34 3.17
C ALA A 113 -10.45 1.32 3.39
N THR A 114 -10.09 0.06 3.64
CA THR A 114 -11.05 -0.98 4.09
C THR A 114 -11.65 -0.61 5.45
N ALA A 115 -12.69 -1.32 5.87
CA ALA A 115 -13.30 -1.10 7.19
C ALA A 115 -12.28 -1.33 8.33
N GLU A 116 -11.43 -2.34 8.18
CA GLU A 116 -10.36 -2.66 9.13
C GLU A 116 -9.29 -1.57 9.17
N GLU A 117 -8.86 -1.09 8.00
CA GLU A 117 -7.88 0.01 7.91
C GLU A 117 -8.43 1.30 8.56
N ARG A 118 -9.72 1.59 8.40
CA ARG A 118 -10.37 2.72 9.09
C ARG A 118 -10.42 2.55 10.60
N ALA A 119 -10.79 1.37 11.08
CA ALA A 119 -10.83 1.08 12.51
C ALA A 119 -9.45 1.27 13.18
N VAL A 120 -8.37 0.85 12.51
CA VAL A 120 -7.01 1.07 12.98
C VAL A 120 -6.65 2.56 13.04
N LEU A 121 -7.05 3.34 12.04
CA LEU A 121 -6.80 4.79 12.04
C LEU A 121 -7.58 5.52 13.14
N ASP A 122 -8.81 5.09 13.42
CA ASP A 122 -9.61 5.64 14.51
C ASP A 122 -8.97 5.32 15.88
N GLU A 123 -8.40 4.13 16.04
CA GLU A 123 -7.63 3.76 17.24
C GLU A 123 -6.39 4.66 17.40
N ILE A 124 -5.63 4.87 16.32
CA ILE A 124 -4.46 5.76 16.32
C ILE A 124 -4.87 7.19 16.71
N ALA A 125 -5.95 7.71 16.14
CA ALA A 125 -6.47 9.04 16.46
C ALA A 125 -6.88 9.15 17.94
N ALA A 126 -7.51 8.12 18.50
CA ALA A 126 -7.86 8.06 19.91
C ALA A 126 -6.63 8.04 20.83
N VAL A 127 -5.54 7.37 20.41
CA VAL A 127 -4.26 7.41 21.12
C VAL A 127 -3.61 8.78 21.03
N GLN A 128 -3.56 9.40 19.84
CA GLN A 128 -3.03 10.75 19.64
C GLN A 128 -3.75 11.80 20.51
N ALA A 129 -5.08 11.71 20.62
CA ALA A 129 -5.87 12.60 21.46
C ALA A 129 -5.46 12.54 22.94
N LYS A 130 -4.99 11.38 23.42
CA LYS A 130 -4.50 11.19 24.79
C LYS A 130 -3.04 11.60 24.95
N THR A 131 -2.20 11.37 23.95
CA THR A 131 -0.75 11.58 24.07
C THR A 131 -0.32 13.01 23.76
N ASN A 132 -0.99 13.72 22.84
CA ASN A 132 -0.63 15.09 22.50
C ASN A 132 -0.63 16.06 23.71
N PRO A 133 -1.62 16.02 24.63
CA PRO A 133 -1.58 16.84 25.84
C PRO A 133 -0.36 16.53 26.74
N LEU A 134 0.00 15.24 26.87
CA LEU A 134 1.17 14.83 27.65
C LEU A 134 2.48 15.38 27.08
N VAL A 135 2.58 15.47 25.75
CA VAL A 135 3.73 16.10 25.10
C VAL A 135 3.83 17.58 25.47
N THR A 136 2.70 18.29 25.52
CA THR A 136 2.67 19.69 25.97
C THR A 136 3.12 19.82 27.43
N GLU A 137 2.69 18.91 28.31
CA GLU A 137 3.15 18.87 29.70
C GLU A 137 4.66 18.64 29.79
N ILE A 138 5.21 17.70 29.01
CA ILE A 138 6.66 17.42 28.97
C ILE A 138 7.46 18.65 28.52
N ILE A 139 6.98 19.36 27.51
CA ILE A 139 7.63 20.59 27.01
C ILE A 139 7.56 21.73 28.03
N ALA A 140 6.62 21.69 28.97
CA ALA A 140 6.46 22.70 30.02
C ALA A 140 7.31 22.44 31.28
N LEU A 141 7.92 21.24 31.43
CA LEU A 141 8.84 20.89 32.53
C LEU A 141 10.16 21.67 32.45
#